data_AF-A0A0F6VZQ6-F1
#
_entry.id   AF-A0A0F6VZQ6-F1
#
_cell.length_a   1.000
_cell.length_b   1.000
_cell.length_c   1.000
_cell.angle_alpha   90.00
_cell.angle_beta   90.00
_cell.angle_gamma   90.00
#
_symmetry.space_group_name_H-M   'P 1'
#
loop_
_entity.id
_entity.type
_entity.pdbx_description
1 polymer ?
#
loop_
_entity_poly.entity_id
_entity_poly.type
_entity_poly.pdbx_seq_one_letter_code
_entity_poly.pdbx_strand_id
1 'polypeptide(L)'
;MLLAVLLAACGGTGGAQDDGGIASTDAQCTTTPTTPPDDPLSATRRLRRMTLALTDRMPSRERLSALAAITEPDAQDAFLDAELERLLAEPAFYDAMVDFGHAWVSAPPVGSIADAPEYGLLQQRTIRQCPAGTLHAGKWGSPNIYADNQPCNGLDADGNPTVVRTVEPWWAEGTTIEVVGRDGDDRVMITARDGTTIDCGDRLGAGFSSENYEQCGCGPHLVWCNPNPEGLQNYSAYGLGYPDANRRHTWDEPARLLAHVAWHDRPLTDLIAGTYSVGPVSLQATYVRYGRRLSGPGRDDDDAWWRASRWSTPHDPHHDANDPRAWSEFDVTTRNPFLLADRHYRFDPRVEPSGTMRGVPAAGVLTSPGLLASWVRERVAGARTLEMFACENFVPPPPTAHFAPYEHDPASGGPCMHCHTRIDPASIHFKRFMRVADDYAILGVGDAHYGDAWVRGVYPFNGDPWERMNRLWLPGSRMTPVSADEAMREPETRFIDFLPPDQTLYGRTSDGTVGPLGLAHLLIDSGAFDRCAVRRLHRRFVGRDVDPTAESGYLDRLVAGFVEDGRRVRPFVRRLVDTDAFGRGL
;
A
#
# COMPACT_ATOMS: atom_id res chain seq x y z
N MET A 1 -10.45 -16.28 -50.66
CA MET A 1 -9.29 -17.20 -50.67
C MET A 1 -8.07 -16.39 -51.08
N LEU A 2 -6.95 -16.62 -50.38
CA LEU A 2 -5.62 -15.99 -50.49
C LEU A 2 -5.40 -14.59 -49.90
N LEU A 3 -4.73 -14.62 -48.75
CA LEU A 3 -3.93 -13.57 -48.13
C LEU A 3 -2.48 -13.74 -48.64
N ALA A 4 -1.85 -12.69 -49.13
CA ALA A 4 -0.43 -12.69 -49.52
C ALA A 4 0.39 -11.93 -48.47
N VAL A 5 1.39 -12.62 -47.91
CA VAL A 5 2.40 -12.09 -46.99
C VAL A 5 3.64 -11.73 -47.80
N LEU A 6 4.09 -10.49 -47.71
CA LEU A 6 5.38 -10.01 -48.25
C LEU A 6 6.42 -10.03 -47.12
N LEU A 7 7.33 -11.01 -47.18
CA LEU A 7 8.58 -11.06 -46.43
C LEU A 7 9.69 -10.49 -47.33
N ALA A 8 10.31 -9.39 -46.91
CA ALA A 8 11.54 -8.89 -47.51
C ALA A 8 12.74 -9.58 -46.86
N ALA A 9 13.55 -10.25 -47.68
CA ALA A 9 14.79 -10.91 -47.30
C ALA A 9 15.97 -9.91 -47.36
N CYS A 10 16.83 -9.93 -46.34
CA CYS A 10 18.21 -9.43 -46.45
C CYS A 10 19.15 -10.63 -46.42
N GLY A 11 19.80 -10.91 -47.55
CA GLY A 11 20.87 -11.88 -47.68
C GLY A 11 22.24 -11.19 -47.68
N GLY A 12 23.23 -11.83 -47.05
CA GLY A 12 24.63 -11.42 -47.10
C GLY A 12 25.53 -12.48 -46.45
N THR A 13 26.16 -13.29 -47.29
CA THR A 13 27.12 -14.36 -46.96
C THR A 13 28.56 -13.83 -46.89
N GLY A 14 29.38 -14.31 -45.93
CA GLY A 14 30.85 -14.20 -46.02
C GLY A 14 31.67 -14.45 -44.74
N GLY A 15 32.14 -15.70 -44.55
CA GLY A 15 33.53 -16.07 -44.18
C GLY A 15 34.25 -15.60 -42.90
N ALA A 16 34.47 -16.57 -41.99
CA ALA A 16 35.69 -16.92 -41.22
C ALA A 16 36.16 -16.12 -39.96
N GLN A 17 36.11 -16.85 -38.81
CA GLN A 17 37.04 -17.02 -37.67
C GLN A 17 37.40 -15.90 -36.65
N ASP A 18 37.23 -16.26 -35.36
CA ASP A 18 37.87 -15.85 -34.08
C ASP A 18 37.86 -14.34 -33.69
N ASP A 19 37.57 -13.86 -32.47
CA ASP A 19 37.43 -14.41 -31.12
C ASP A 19 36.44 -13.52 -30.31
N GLY A 20 35.90 -14.08 -29.22
CA GLY A 20 34.75 -13.57 -28.46
C GLY A 20 34.84 -12.13 -27.91
N GLY A 21 33.84 -11.34 -28.30
CA GLY A 21 33.41 -10.12 -27.62
C GLY A 21 32.04 -9.72 -28.15
N ILE A 22 30.96 -10.01 -27.40
CA ILE A 22 29.61 -9.56 -27.77
C ILE A 22 29.52 -8.07 -27.42
N ALA A 23 29.97 -7.22 -28.34
CA ALA A 23 29.56 -5.83 -28.40
C ALA A 23 28.12 -5.80 -28.90
N SER A 24 27.20 -5.22 -28.11
CA SER A 24 25.85 -4.90 -28.54
C SER A 24 25.94 -3.87 -29.67
N THR A 25 25.85 -4.32 -30.92
CA THR A 25 25.47 -3.42 -32.01
C THR A 25 23.97 -3.19 -31.89
N ASP A 26 23.61 -2.23 -31.04
CA ASP A 26 22.30 -1.59 -31.12
C ASP A 26 22.14 -1.08 -32.54
N ALA A 27 21.29 -1.75 -33.31
CA ALA A 27 20.80 -1.22 -34.57
C ALA A 27 20.10 0.09 -34.22
N GLN A 28 20.81 1.20 -34.38
CA GLN A 28 20.26 2.54 -34.31
C GLN A 28 19.21 2.65 -35.41
N CYS A 29 17.95 2.41 -35.05
CA CYS A 29 16.81 2.91 -35.80
C CYS A 29 16.90 4.43 -35.74
N THR A 30 17.61 5.04 -36.70
CA THR A 30 17.52 6.47 -36.97
C THR A 30 16.13 6.76 -37.52
N THR A 31 15.13 6.84 -36.64
CA THR A 31 13.88 7.51 -36.98
C THR A 31 14.18 9.00 -37.01
N THR A 32 14.28 9.56 -38.21
CA THR A 32 14.18 11.01 -38.40
C THR A 32 12.95 11.48 -37.62
N PRO A 33 13.02 12.53 -36.78
CA PRO A 33 11.85 13.04 -36.10
C PRO A 33 10.88 13.53 -37.17
N THR A 34 9.86 12.74 -37.47
CA THR A 34 8.74 13.18 -38.31
C THR A 34 8.07 14.31 -37.55
N THR A 35 8.03 15.50 -38.16
CA THR A 35 7.20 16.60 -37.67
C THR A 35 5.81 16.04 -37.37
N PRO A 36 5.28 16.22 -36.15
CA PRO A 36 4.01 15.62 -35.80
C PRO A 36 2.91 16.13 -36.74
N PRO A 37 1.94 15.29 -37.15
CA PRO A 37 0.91 15.68 -38.10
C PRO A 37 0.17 16.93 -37.62
N ASP A 38 0.04 17.96 -38.46
CA ASP A 38 -0.69 19.21 -38.14
C ASP A 38 -2.21 19.03 -38.13
N ASP A 39 -2.71 18.02 -38.84
CA ASP A 39 -4.14 17.78 -38.97
C ASP A 39 -4.72 17.08 -37.72
N PRO A 40 -5.93 17.48 -37.27
CA PRO A 40 -6.64 16.77 -36.22
C PRO A 40 -7.03 15.36 -36.67
N LEU A 41 -7.09 14.44 -35.72
CA LEU A 41 -7.62 13.10 -35.94
C LEU A 41 -9.10 13.18 -36.35
N SER A 42 -9.51 12.36 -37.32
CA SER A 42 -10.92 12.14 -37.63
C SER A 42 -11.71 11.74 -36.38
N ALA A 43 -12.99 12.11 -36.27
CA ALA A 43 -13.83 11.82 -35.10
C ALA A 43 -13.81 10.33 -34.67
N THR A 44 -13.82 9.39 -35.61
CA THR A 44 -13.73 7.95 -35.31
C THR A 44 -12.39 7.52 -34.71
N ARG A 45 -11.29 8.19 -35.06
CA ARG A 45 -9.96 7.99 -34.46
C ARG A 45 -9.88 8.62 -33.08
N ARG A 46 -10.50 9.80 -32.86
CA ARG A 46 -10.64 10.40 -31.53
C ARG A 46 -11.43 9.49 -30.59
N LEU A 47 -12.58 8.97 -31.05
CA LEU A 47 -13.37 7.97 -30.32
C LEU A 47 -12.52 6.77 -29.92
N ARG A 48 -11.79 6.17 -30.87
CA ARG A 48 -10.92 5.03 -30.57
C ARG A 48 -9.85 5.35 -29.52
N ARG A 49 -9.17 6.49 -29.63
CA ARG A 49 -8.15 6.91 -28.68
C ARG A 49 -8.76 7.11 -27.28
N MET A 50 -9.91 7.77 -27.21
CA MET A 50 -10.64 8.00 -25.96
C MET A 50 -11.09 6.70 -25.30
N THR A 51 -11.73 5.78 -26.01
CA THR A 51 -12.15 4.49 -25.44
C THR A 51 -10.95 3.69 -24.92
N LEU A 52 -9.85 3.61 -25.70
CA LEU A 52 -8.64 2.91 -25.26
C LEU A 52 -8.00 3.57 -24.04
N ALA A 53 -7.89 4.89 -24.02
CA ALA A 53 -7.28 5.62 -22.92
C ALA A 53 -8.06 5.49 -21.60
N LEU A 54 -9.40 5.41 -21.68
CA LEU A 54 -10.28 5.39 -20.52
C LEU A 54 -10.63 3.99 -20.03
N THR A 55 -10.70 2.99 -20.91
CA THR A 55 -11.20 1.65 -20.54
C THR A 55 -10.32 0.49 -20.98
N ASP A 56 -9.20 0.78 -21.66
CA ASP A 56 -8.33 -0.21 -22.33
C ASP A 56 -9.06 -1.15 -23.31
N ARG A 57 -10.24 -0.72 -23.78
CA ARG A 57 -11.07 -1.47 -24.72
C ARG A 57 -11.23 -0.70 -26.02
N MET A 58 -11.53 -1.45 -27.08
CA MET A 58 -11.90 -0.87 -28.37
C MET A 58 -13.36 -0.40 -28.34
N PRO A 59 -13.70 0.72 -29.03
CA PRO A 59 -15.10 1.10 -29.19
C PRO A 59 -15.86 0.01 -29.96
N SER A 60 -17.12 -0.20 -29.60
CA SER A 60 -17.96 -1.17 -30.31
C SER A 60 -18.16 -0.75 -31.76
N ARG A 61 -18.41 -1.74 -32.64
CA ARG A 61 -18.70 -1.48 -34.05
C ARG A 61 -19.92 -0.57 -34.21
N GLU A 62 -20.93 -0.74 -33.37
CA GLU A 62 -22.14 0.07 -33.37
C GLU A 62 -21.83 1.55 -33.06
N ARG A 63 -21.03 1.84 -32.04
CA ARG A 63 -20.65 3.22 -31.70
C ARG A 63 -19.83 3.87 -32.81
N LEU A 64 -18.87 3.12 -33.40
CA LEU A 64 -18.09 3.60 -34.55
C LEU A 64 -18.98 3.92 -35.76
N SER A 65 -19.95 3.05 -36.06
CA SER A 65 -20.91 3.26 -37.15
C SER A 65 -21.86 4.44 -36.87
N ALA A 66 -22.31 4.60 -35.64
CA ALA A 66 -23.14 5.73 -35.24
C ALA A 66 -22.41 7.07 -35.43
N LEU A 67 -21.16 7.17 -34.98
CA LEU A 67 -20.36 8.39 -35.18
C LEU A 67 -20.05 8.64 -36.66
N ALA A 68 -19.72 7.59 -37.42
CA ALA A 68 -19.42 7.71 -38.85
C ALA A 68 -20.63 8.16 -39.69
N ALA A 69 -21.87 7.96 -39.21
CA ALA A 69 -23.09 8.41 -39.87
C ALA A 69 -23.38 9.91 -39.65
N ILE A 70 -22.73 10.55 -38.67
CA ILE A 70 -22.88 11.98 -38.39
C ILE A 70 -21.97 12.75 -39.35
N THR A 71 -22.54 13.68 -40.14
CA THR A 71 -21.79 14.49 -41.13
C THR A 71 -21.39 15.87 -40.61
N GLU A 72 -22.15 16.41 -39.66
CA GLU A 72 -21.92 17.75 -39.10
C GLU A 72 -20.83 17.72 -38.00
N PRO A 73 -19.76 18.52 -38.09
CA PRO A 73 -18.66 18.53 -37.12
C PRO A 73 -19.12 18.76 -35.67
N ASP A 74 -19.95 19.78 -35.43
CA ASP A 74 -20.44 20.11 -34.08
C ASP A 74 -21.23 18.95 -33.45
N ALA A 75 -21.95 18.19 -34.28
CA ALA A 75 -22.68 17.01 -33.82
C ALA A 75 -21.76 15.81 -33.56
N GLN A 76 -20.62 15.71 -34.27
CA GLN A 76 -19.58 14.72 -33.97
C GLN A 76 -18.90 15.03 -32.64
N ASP A 77 -18.58 16.30 -32.37
CA ASP A 77 -18.00 16.73 -31.10
C ASP A 77 -18.97 16.49 -29.93
N ALA A 78 -20.24 16.87 -30.08
CA ALA A 78 -21.27 16.58 -29.06
C ALA A 78 -21.44 15.07 -28.80
N PHE A 79 -21.27 14.22 -29.82
CA PHE A 79 -21.27 12.77 -29.65
C PHE A 79 -20.05 12.29 -28.85
N LEU A 80 -18.86 12.85 -29.12
CA LEU A 80 -17.63 12.50 -28.42
C LEU A 80 -17.70 12.92 -26.94
N ASP A 81 -18.24 14.11 -26.65
CA ASP A 81 -18.44 14.58 -25.28
C ASP A 81 -19.41 13.69 -24.50
N ALA A 82 -20.54 13.32 -25.12
CA ALA A 82 -21.48 12.38 -24.52
C ALA A 82 -20.86 10.99 -24.28
N GLU A 83 -19.97 10.56 -25.18
CA GLU A 83 -19.26 9.29 -25.04
C GLU A 83 -18.19 9.35 -23.95
N LEU A 84 -17.49 10.48 -23.79
CA LEU A 84 -16.56 10.70 -22.69
C LEU A 84 -17.25 10.53 -21.34
N GLU A 85 -18.38 11.20 -21.13
CA GLU A 85 -19.17 11.08 -19.90
C GLU A 85 -19.63 9.63 -19.66
N ARG A 86 -20.09 8.96 -20.72
CA ARG A 86 -20.51 7.56 -20.64
C ARG A 86 -19.36 6.65 -20.21
N LEU A 87 -18.18 6.81 -20.81
CA LEU A 87 -17.00 6.00 -20.51
C LEU A 87 -16.49 6.24 -19.08
N LEU A 88 -16.49 7.50 -18.62
CA LEU A 88 -16.09 7.82 -17.24
C LEU A 88 -17.03 7.23 -16.18
N ALA A 89 -18.28 6.94 -16.56
CA ALA A 89 -19.29 6.30 -15.72
C ALA A 89 -19.38 4.78 -15.90
N GLU A 90 -18.54 4.16 -16.74
CA GLU A 90 -18.51 2.70 -16.89
C GLU A 90 -17.60 2.04 -15.84
N PRO A 91 -17.97 0.88 -15.27
CA PRO A 91 -17.07 0.10 -14.41
C PRO A 91 -15.71 -0.21 -15.05
N ALA A 92 -15.65 -0.28 -16.38
CA ALA A 92 -14.40 -0.46 -17.12
C ALA A 92 -13.38 0.68 -16.92
N PHE A 93 -13.83 1.91 -16.65
CA PHE A 93 -12.93 3.01 -16.27
C PHE A 93 -12.33 2.77 -14.89
N TYR A 94 -13.13 2.29 -13.93
CA TYR A 94 -12.61 1.91 -12.62
C TYR A 94 -11.55 0.80 -12.74
N ASP A 95 -11.79 -0.24 -13.55
CA ASP A 95 -10.82 -1.31 -13.81
C ASP A 95 -9.50 -0.77 -14.39
N ALA A 96 -9.59 0.07 -15.42
CA ALA A 96 -8.45 0.71 -16.05
C ALA A 96 -7.64 1.60 -15.07
N MET A 97 -8.32 2.18 -14.08
CA MET A 97 -7.67 2.94 -13.00
C MET A 97 -7.04 2.03 -11.93
N VAL A 98 -7.58 0.84 -11.67
CA VAL A 98 -6.92 -0.16 -10.81
C VAL A 98 -5.62 -0.63 -11.46
N ASP A 99 -5.64 -0.98 -12.75
CA ASP A 99 -4.42 -1.39 -13.48
C ASP A 99 -3.39 -0.27 -13.52
N PHE A 100 -3.82 0.97 -13.78
CA PHE A 100 -2.96 2.14 -13.68
C PHE A 100 -2.42 2.34 -12.26
N GLY A 101 -3.23 2.08 -11.23
CA GLY A 101 -2.85 2.11 -9.83
C GLY A 101 -1.72 1.13 -9.51
N HIS A 102 -1.79 -0.11 -10.00
CA HIS A 102 -0.71 -1.09 -9.85
C HIS A 102 0.58 -0.65 -10.55
N ALA A 103 0.48 -0.02 -11.72
CA ALA A 103 1.64 0.49 -12.44
C ALA A 103 2.25 1.75 -11.78
N TRP A 104 1.43 2.61 -11.19
CA TRP A 104 1.88 3.81 -10.50
C TRP A 104 2.42 3.47 -9.11
N VAL A 105 1.57 2.96 -8.23
CA VAL A 105 1.90 2.62 -6.85
C VAL A 105 2.40 1.17 -6.81
N SER A 106 3.56 0.95 -7.44
CA SER A 106 4.15 -0.37 -7.65
C SER A 106 4.81 -0.92 -6.38
N ALA A 107 4.03 -1.06 -5.30
CA ALA A 107 4.46 -1.79 -4.12
C ALA A 107 4.64 -3.28 -4.47
N PRO A 108 5.80 -3.89 -4.16
CA PRO A 108 5.94 -5.32 -4.30
C PRO A 108 4.99 -6.00 -3.31
N PRO A 109 4.45 -7.18 -3.62
CA PRO A 109 3.67 -7.92 -2.64
C PRO A 109 4.55 -8.30 -1.44
N VAL A 110 4.04 -8.15 -0.23
CA VAL A 110 4.74 -8.56 1.00
C VAL A 110 5.18 -10.02 0.88
N GLY A 111 6.44 -10.35 1.17
CA GLY A 111 6.98 -11.70 0.91
C GLY A 111 6.27 -12.82 1.69
N SER A 112 6.14 -14.02 1.09
CA SER A 112 5.58 -15.22 1.74
C SER A 112 6.55 -16.00 2.62
N ILE A 113 7.84 -15.64 2.59
CA ILE A 113 8.95 -16.35 3.25
C ILE A 113 9.43 -15.68 4.54
N ALA A 114 8.64 -14.76 5.10
CA ALA A 114 8.81 -14.38 6.50
C ALA A 114 8.24 -15.54 7.34
N ASP A 115 9.07 -16.15 8.19
CA ASP A 115 8.82 -17.44 8.84
C ASP A 115 7.38 -17.67 9.35
N ALA A 116 6.86 -18.87 9.01
CA ALA A 116 5.54 -19.45 9.28
C ALA A 116 4.29 -18.74 8.69
N PRO A 117 3.33 -19.50 8.12
CA PRO A 117 2.21 -19.04 7.27
C PRO A 117 1.13 -18.16 7.92
N GLU A 118 1.39 -17.59 9.10
CA GLU A 118 0.39 -16.91 9.94
C GLU A 118 0.73 -15.42 10.22
N TYR A 119 1.93 -14.88 9.87
CA TYR A 119 2.56 -13.78 10.65
C TYR A 119 3.01 -12.49 9.93
N GLY A 120 2.33 -12.09 8.87
CA GLY A 120 2.62 -10.79 8.27
C GLY A 120 1.67 -9.70 8.76
N LEU A 121 0.67 -9.47 7.92
CA LEU A 121 -0.21 -8.32 8.00
C LEU A 121 -1.50 -8.60 8.76
N LEU A 122 -2.09 -9.80 8.60
CA LEU A 122 -3.34 -10.15 9.30
C LEU A 122 -3.18 -10.16 10.81
N GLN A 123 -2.03 -10.64 11.31
CA GLN A 123 -1.78 -10.81 12.75
C GLN A 123 -2.94 -11.52 13.48
N GLN A 124 -3.50 -12.53 12.81
CA GLN A 124 -4.57 -13.41 13.27
C GLN A 124 -4.07 -14.84 13.25
N ARG A 125 -4.60 -15.64 14.17
CA ARG A 125 -4.41 -17.08 14.17
C ARG A 125 -5.24 -17.74 13.07
N THR A 126 -4.72 -18.72 12.37
CA THR A 126 -5.54 -19.48 11.41
C THR A 126 -6.39 -20.55 12.10
N ILE A 127 -7.68 -20.61 11.78
CA ILE A 127 -8.56 -21.75 12.11
C ILE A 127 -9.04 -22.44 10.82
N ARG A 128 -9.37 -23.73 10.91
CA ARG A 128 -9.86 -24.53 9.78
C ARG A 128 -10.98 -25.48 10.21
N GLN A 129 -11.63 -26.12 9.25
CA GLN A 129 -12.61 -27.15 9.56
C GLN A 129 -11.91 -28.44 10.02
N CYS A 130 -12.50 -29.10 11.02
CA CYS A 130 -12.06 -30.39 11.49
C CYS A 130 -12.14 -31.44 10.38
N PRO A 131 -11.09 -32.26 10.17
CA PRO A 131 -11.06 -33.24 9.08
C PRO A 131 -12.19 -34.26 9.16
N ALA A 132 -12.52 -34.86 8.02
CA ALA A 132 -13.40 -36.03 8.00
C ALA A 132 -12.81 -37.16 8.86
N GLY A 133 -13.67 -37.89 9.58
CA GLY A 133 -13.28 -39.00 10.45
C GLY A 133 -12.96 -38.62 11.90
N THR A 134 -12.99 -37.33 12.26
CA THR A 134 -12.91 -36.88 13.66
C THR A 134 -14.31 -36.72 14.27
N LEU A 135 -14.43 -36.70 15.60
CA LEU A 135 -15.72 -36.54 16.30
C LEU A 135 -16.47 -35.26 15.89
N HIS A 136 -15.73 -34.18 15.64
CA HIS A 136 -16.28 -32.89 15.27
C HIS A 136 -16.04 -32.49 13.81
N ALA A 137 -15.99 -33.47 12.90
CA ALA A 137 -15.79 -33.22 11.47
C ALA A 137 -16.69 -32.08 10.94
N GLY A 138 -16.12 -31.13 10.20
CA GLY A 138 -16.81 -29.96 9.65
C GLY A 138 -16.95 -28.76 10.59
N LYS A 139 -16.78 -28.92 11.91
CA LYS A 139 -16.75 -27.80 12.87
C LYS A 139 -15.42 -27.06 12.77
N TRP A 140 -15.39 -25.77 13.13
CA TRP A 140 -14.19 -24.94 13.04
C TRP A 140 -13.30 -25.06 14.28
N GLY A 141 -12.00 -24.97 14.08
CA GLY A 141 -11.02 -24.88 15.17
C GLY A 141 -9.61 -25.06 14.64
N SER A 142 -8.66 -25.11 15.54
CA SER A 142 -7.27 -25.37 15.22
C SER A 142 -6.96 -26.83 15.59
N PRO A 143 -6.99 -27.77 14.64
CA PRO A 143 -6.71 -29.17 14.94
C PRO A 143 -5.27 -29.40 15.40
N ASN A 144 -4.30 -28.60 14.94
CA ASN A 144 -2.88 -28.84 15.20
C ASN A 144 -2.32 -28.11 16.44
N ILE A 145 -3.17 -27.50 17.29
CA ILE A 145 -2.65 -26.86 18.53
C ILE A 145 -2.00 -27.88 19.45
N TYR A 146 -2.54 -29.11 19.44
CA TYR A 146 -2.15 -30.19 20.32
C TYR A 146 -1.81 -31.43 19.48
N ALA A 147 -1.19 -32.43 20.11
CA ALA A 147 -0.95 -33.72 19.48
C ALA A 147 -2.28 -34.33 18.97
N ASP A 148 -2.22 -35.08 17.87
CA ASP A 148 -3.31 -35.95 17.38
C ASP A 148 -4.69 -35.30 17.14
N ASN A 149 -4.77 -34.04 16.67
CA ASN A 149 -6.03 -33.37 16.35
C ASN A 149 -7.02 -33.32 17.53
N GLN A 150 -6.54 -33.29 18.78
CA GLN A 150 -7.34 -33.44 20.00
C GLN A 150 -8.68 -32.66 19.99
N PRO A 151 -8.73 -31.34 19.67
CA PRO A 151 -9.99 -30.60 19.67
C PRO A 151 -11.01 -31.16 18.69
N CYS A 152 -10.57 -31.66 17.54
CA CYS A 152 -11.45 -32.27 16.55
C CYS A 152 -11.88 -33.70 16.96
N ASN A 153 -11.07 -34.38 17.75
CA ASN A 153 -11.36 -35.70 18.32
C ASN A 153 -12.17 -35.64 19.63
N GLY A 154 -12.61 -34.44 20.03
CA GLY A 154 -13.47 -34.26 21.19
C GLY A 154 -12.73 -34.13 22.51
N LEU A 155 -11.41 -33.91 22.49
CA LEU A 155 -10.59 -33.77 23.68
C LEU A 155 -9.91 -32.40 23.74
N ASP A 156 -9.70 -31.86 24.94
CA ASP A 156 -8.82 -30.72 25.16
C ASP A 156 -7.36 -31.17 25.45
N ALA A 157 -6.50 -30.21 25.77
CA ALA A 157 -5.07 -30.45 26.05
C ALA A 157 -4.85 -31.42 27.23
N ASP A 158 -5.80 -31.47 28.16
CA ASP A 158 -5.74 -32.27 29.38
C ASP A 158 -6.45 -33.62 29.22
N GLY A 159 -7.00 -33.91 28.03
CA GLY A 159 -7.74 -35.13 27.73
C GLY A 159 -9.19 -35.12 28.23
N ASN A 160 -9.74 -33.97 28.60
CA ASN A 160 -11.15 -33.82 28.96
C ASN A 160 -12.01 -33.57 27.72
N PRO A 161 -13.35 -33.77 27.78
CA PRO A 161 -14.24 -33.45 26.67
C PRO A 161 -14.11 -31.99 26.23
N THR A 162 -13.87 -31.77 24.94
CA THR A 162 -13.76 -30.43 24.36
C THR A 162 -15.13 -29.74 24.35
N VAL A 163 -15.12 -28.42 24.52
CA VAL A 163 -16.34 -27.60 24.44
C VAL A 163 -16.61 -27.23 22.98
N VAL A 164 -17.87 -27.23 22.58
CA VAL A 164 -18.31 -26.68 21.29
C VAL A 164 -19.15 -25.44 21.55
N ARG A 165 -18.84 -24.33 20.87
CA ARG A 165 -19.57 -23.07 20.98
C ARG A 165 -20.12 -22.67 19.62
N THR A 166 -21.31 -22.09 19.62
CA THR A 166 -21.93 -21.51 18.42
C THR A 166 -21.58 -20.03 18.37
N VAL A 167 -20.95 -19.57 17.30
CA VAL A 167 -20.44 -18.20 17.15
C VAL A 167 -20.85 -17.65 15.79
N GLU A 168 -21.27 -16.38 15.73
CA GLU A 168 -21.36 -15.62 14.49
C GLU A 168 -20.00 -14.98 14.19
N PRO A 169 -19.28 -15.44 13.15
CA PRO A 169 -17.92 -14.98 12.92
C PRO A 169 -17.90 -13.70 12.06
N TRP A 170 -16.85 -12.89 12.23
CA TRP A 170 -16.71 -11.61 11.53
C TRP A 170 -16.73 -11.73 9.99
N TRP A 171 -16.36 -12.88 9.43
CA TRP A 171 -16.32 -13.11 7.98
C TRP A 171 -17.64 -13.62 7.37
N ALA A 172 -18.66 -13.91 8.19
CA ALA A 172 -19.93 -14.45 7.71
C ALA A 172 -21.12 -13.85 8.46
N GLU A 173 -21.42 -12.59 8.16
CA GLU A 173 -22.56 -11.87 8.72
C GLU A 173 -23.88 -12.67 8.60
N GLY A 174 -24.64 -12.70 9.70
CA GLY A 174 -25.93 -13.37 9.79
C GLY A 174 -25.85 -14.90 9.86
N THR A 175 -24.65 -15.48 9.80
CA THR A 175 -24.42 -16.93 9.80
C THR A 175 -23.73 -17.36 11.08
N THR A 176 -24.23 -18.40 11.74
CA THR A 176 -23.53 -19.00 12.89
C THR A 176 -22.79 -20.27 12.50
N ILE A 177 -21.64 -20.50 13.12
CA ILE A 177 -20.82 -21.69 12.96
C ILE A 177 -20.56 -22.33 14.32
N GLU A 178 -20.29 -23.64 14.33
CA GLU A 178 -19.80 -24.32 15.52
C GLU A 178 -18.27 -24.31 15.56
N VAL A 179 -17.71 -23.91 16.70
CA VAL A 179 -16.27 -23.82 16.95
C VAL A 179 -15.89 -24.73 18.12
N VAL A 180 -14.87 -25.56 17.93
CA VAL A 180 -14.41 -26.54 18.91
C VAL A 180 -13.25 -26.01 19.76
N GLY A 181 -13.21 -26.46 21.01
CA GLY A 181 -12.14 -26.16 21.94
C GLY A 181 -12.08 -24.69 22.34
N ARG A 182 -10.86 -24.23 22.66
CA ARG A 182 -10.61 -22.86 23.12
C ARG A 182 -10.85 -21.81 22.05
N ASP A 183 -10.78 -22.17 20.77
CA ASP A 183 -10.93 -21.20 19.69
C ASP A 183 -12.33 -20.57 19.66
N GLY A 184 -13.35 -21.22 20.20
CA GLY A 184 -14.68 -20.62 20.37
C GLY A 184 -14.80 -19.65 21.56
N ASP A 185 -13.77 -19.50 22.38
CA ASP A 185 -13.78 -18.66 23.58
C ASP A 185 -13.59 -17.18 23.22
N ASP A 186 -14.46 -16.33 23.77
CA ASP A 186 -14.56 -14.90 23.53
C ASP A 186 -13.92 -14.04 24.63
N ARG A 187 -13.34 -14.66 25.66
CA ARG A 187 -12.73 -13.93 26.78
C ARG A 187 -11.55 -13.07 26.30
N VAL A 188 -11.66 -11.77 26.54
CA VAL A 188 -10.59 -10.77 26.33
C VAL A 188 -9.52 -10.87 27.40
N MET A 189 -9.92 -10.96 28.66
CA MET A 189 -8.99 -11.07 29.77
C MET A 189 -8.97 -12.50 30.34
N ILE A 190 -7.78 -13.06 30.51
CA ILE A 190 -7.57 -14.31 31.23
C ILE A 190 -6.60 -14.12 32.39
N THR A 191 -6.61 -15.05 33.34
CA THR A 191 -5.58 -15.15 34.37
C THR A 191 -4.64 -16.29 33.99
N ALA A 192 -3.37 -15.95 33.70
CA ALA A 192 -2.33 -16.91 33.38
C ALA A 192 -1.98 -17.80 34.58
N ARG A 193 -1.20 -18.86 34.34
CA ARG A 193 -0.79 -19.83 35.38
C ARG A 193 0.01 -19.18 36.51
N ASP A 194 0.75 -18.12 36.21
CA ASP A 194 1.51 -17.33 37.18
C ASP A 194 0.67 -16.29 37.95
N GLY A 195 -0.64 -16.24 37.71
CA GLY A 195 -1.57 -15.30 38.33
C GLY A 195 -1.64 -13.92 37.66
N THR A 196 -0.90 -13.69 36.57
CA THR A 196 -0.96 -12.44 35.82
C THR A 196 -2.24 -12.34 34.98
N THR A 197 -2.81 -11.15 34.90
CA THR A 197 -3.93 -10.88 34.00
C THR A 197 -3.39 -10.55 32.61
N ILE A 198 -3.91 -11.22 31.59
CA ILE A 198 -3.47 -11.12 30.20
C ILE A 198 -4.64 -10.71 29.31
N ASP A 199 -4.41 -9.71 28.45
CA ASP A 199 -5.27 -9.42 27.30
C ASP A 199 -4.92 -10.37 26.16
N CYS A 200 -5.88 -11.20 25.78
CA CYS A 200 -5.76 -12.17 24.70
C CYS A 200 -5.70 -11.52 23.32
N GLY A 201 -6.32 -10.35 23.14
CA GLY A 201 -6.33 -9.61 21.87
C GLY A 201 -4.96 -9.03 21.50
N ASP A 202 -4.13 -8.70 22.50
CA ASP A 202 -2.85 -8.04 22.32
C ASP A 202 -1.79 -8.95 21.68
N ARG A 203 -1.78 -10.25 22.03
CA ARG A 203 -0.68 -11.16 21.61
C ARG A 203 -1.08 -12.49 21.00
N LEU A 204 -2.36 -12.70 20.68
CA LEU A 204 -2.75 -13.83 19.83
C LEU A 204 -2.40 -13.57 18.36
N GLY A 205 -1.40 -14.30 17.88
CA GLY A 205 -0.77 -14.18 16.56
C GLY A 205 0.75 -14.35 16.70
N ALA A 206 1.38 -15.00 15.72
CA ALA A 206 2.83 -15.01 15.57
C ALA A 206 3.66 -15.72 16.62
N GLY A 207 3.62 -17.06 16.63
CA GLY A 207 4.70 -17.89 17.17
C GLY A 207 4.83 -17.86 18.70
N PHE A 208 4.08 -17.01 19.40
CA PHE A 208 4.07 -16.93 20.84
C PHE A 208 3.13 -17.98 21.43
N SER A 209 3.59 -19.23 21.40
CA SER A 209 3.21 -20.23 22.40
C SER A 209 3.94 -19.93 23.71
N SER A 210 3.82 -18.72 24.26
CA SER A 210 4.17 -18.59 25.67
C SER A 210 3.12 -19.37 26.45
N GLU A 211 3.55 -20.16 27.42
CA GLU A 211 2.68 -20.99 28.28
C GLU A 211 1.53 -20.16 28.91
N ASN A 212 1.71 -18.84 28.96
CA ASN A 212 0.77 -17.88 29.49
C ASN A 212 -0.41 -17.55 28.55
N TYR A 213 -0.29 -17.70 27.23
CA TYR A 213 -1.39 -17.46 26.26
C TYR A 213 -2.17 -18.72 25.88
N GLU A 214 -1.85 -19.87 26.49
CA GLU A 214 -2.50 -21.15 26.16
C GLU A 214 -4.02 -21.17 26.41
N GLN A 215 -4.55 -20.25 27.23
CA GLN A 215 -5.97 -20.20 27.56
C GLN A 215 -6.76 -19.22 26.67
N CYS A 216 -6.09 -18.46 25.80
CA CYS A 216 -6.74 -17.49 24.93
C CYS A 216 -7.42 -18.15 23.71
N GLY A 217 -8.64 -17.70 23.40
CA GLY A 217 -9.46 -18.19 22.28
C GLY A 217 -9.30 -17.38 20.99
N CYS A 218 -10.34 -17.31 20.16
CA CYS A 218 -10.36 -16.42 18.98
C CYS A 218 -11.02 -15.06 19.26
N GLY A 219 -11.47 -14.84 20.49
CA GLY A 219 -12.10 -13.60 20.90
C GLY A 219 -13.53 -13.47 20.40
N PRO A 220 -14.18 -12.35 20.75
CA PRO A 220 -15.54 -12.06 20.29
C PRO A 220 -15.62 -12.14 18.77
N HIS A 221 -16.69 -12.72 18.23
CA HIS A 221 -16.89 -12.91 16.78
C HIS A 221 -15.71 -13.54 16.03
N LEU A 222 -14.83 -14.26 16.73
CA LEU A 222 -13.59 -14.84 16.22
C LEU A 222 -12.61 -13.82 15.62
N VAL A 223 -12.64 -12.56 16.06
CA VAL A 223 -11.85 -11.46 15.49
C VAL A 223 -10.33 -11.68 15.51
N TRP A 224 -9.81 -12.51 16.41
CA TRP A 224 -8.37 -12.82 16.47
C TRP A 224 -7.98 -14.01 15.58
N CYS A 225 -8.96 -14.58 14.88
CA CYS A 225 -8.76 -15.72 14.00
C CYS A 225 -9.18 -15.42 12.56
N ASN A 226 -8.44 -16.02 11.63
CA ASN A 226 -8.68 -15.96 10.20
C ASN A 226 -9.19 -17.33 9.70
N PRO A 227 -10.28 -17.38 8.92
CA PRO A 227 -10.76 -18.63 8.33
C PRO A 227 -9.82 -19.10 7.22
N ASN A 228 -9.39 -20.36 7.29
CA ASN A 228 -8.71 -21.04 6.19
C ASN A 228 -9.26 -22.47 6.05
N PRO A 229 -10.30 -22.69 5.23
CA PRO A 229 -10.96 -24.00 5.13
C PRO A 229 -10.02 -25.10 4.61
N GLU A 230 -9.01 -24.75 3.82
CA GLU A 230 -8.06 -25.68 3.22
C GLU A 230 -6.83 -25.94 4.11
N GLY A 231 -6.71 -25.21 5.22
CA GLY A 231 -5.63 -25.31 6.18
C GLY A 231 -4.28 -24.75 5.72
N LEU A 232 -3.29 -24.79 6.62
CA LEU A 232 -1.96 -24.18 6.42
C LEU A 232 -1.19 -24.77 5.24
N GLN A 233 -1.51 -26.00 4.81
CA GLN A 233 -0.83 -26.66 3.71
C GLN A 233 -1.18 -26.08 2.34
N ASN A 234 -2.33 -25.40 2.18
CA ASN A 234 -2.79 -24.96 0.86
C ASN A 234 -2.55 -23.47 0.54
N TYR A 235 -2.00 -22.68 1.49
CA TYR A 235 -1.63 -21.26 1.35
C TYR A 235 -2.67 -20.34 0.68
N SER A 236 -3.92 -20.78 0.45
CA SER A 236 -4.84 -20.11 -0.45
C SER A 236 -5.37 -18.81 0.12
N ALA A 237 -5.58 -18.76 1.43
CA ALA A 237 -5.87 -17.52 2.16
C ALA A 237 -4.71 -16.48 2.14
N TYR A 238 -3.51 -16.89 1.70
CA TYR A 238 -2.28 -16.09 1.76
C TYR A 238 -1.57 -15.93 0.41
N GLY A 239 -2.02 -16.62 -0.63
CA GLY A 239 -1.37 -16.65 -1.93
C GLY A 239 -1.86 -15.51 -2.82
N LEU A 240 -0.93 -14.83 -3.50
CA LEU A 240 -1.27 -13.74 -4.44
C LEU A 240 -2.16 -14.18 -5.61
N GLY A 241 -2.13 -15.47 -5.94
CA GLY A 241 -2.94 -16.06 -7.01
C GLY A 241 -4.42 -16.21 -6.63
N TYR A 242 -4.78 -16.04 -5.36
CA TYR A 242 -6.16 -16.13 -4.90
C TYR A 242 -6.72 -14.71 -4.71
N PRO A 243 -7.81 -14.35 -5.41
CA PRO A 243 -8.39 -13.00 -5.35
C PRO A 243 -8.74 -12.57 -3.92
N ASP A 244 -9.28 -13.49 -3.13
CA ASP A 244 -9.78 -13.22 -1.77
C ASP A 244 -8.70 -13.36 -0.67
N ALA A 245 -7.44 -13.64 -1.04
CA ALA A 245 -6.37 -13.79 -0.07
C ALA A 245 -6.02 -12.44 0.56
N ASN A 246 -5.72 -12.43 1.87
CA ASN A 246 -5.35 -11.18 2.53
C ASN A 246 -4.09 -10.53 1.93
N ARG A 247 -3.08 -11.34 1.59
CA ARG A 247 -1.87 -10.85 0.94
C ARG A 247 -2.18 -10.20 -0.41
N ARG A 248 -3.20 -10.71 -1.12
CA ARG A 248 -3.69 -10.11 -2.35
C ARG A 248 -4.38 -8.78 -2.06
N HIS A 249 -5.28 -8.72 -1.08
CA HIS A 249 -5.98 -7.48 -0.72
C HIS A 249 -5.03 -6.36 -0.27
N THR A 250 -4.05 -6.67 0.58
CA THR A 250 -3.06 -5.67 1.03
C THR A 250 -2.15 -5.18 -0.09
N TRP A 251 -1.92 -6.00 -1.13
CA TRP A 251 -1.20 -5.59 -2.34
C TRP A 251 -2.09 -4.78 -3.31
N ASP A 252 -3.37 -5.13 -3.43
CA ASP A 252 -4.35 -4.42 -4.27
C ASP A 252 -4.77 -3.06 -3.68
N GLU A 253 -4.70 -2.91 -2.35
CA GLU A 253 -5.20 -1.73 -1.62
C GLU A 253 -4.75 -0.39 -2.22
N PRO A 254 -3.46 -0.13 -2.51
CA PRO A 254 -3.05 1.17 -3.04
C PRO A 254 -3.64 1.46 -4.43
N ALA A 255 -3.74 0.43 -5.28
CA ALA A 255 -4.30 0.55 -6.61
C ALA A 255 -5.82 0.78 -6.56
N ARG A 256 -6.51 0.06 -5.67
CA ARG A 256 -7.94 0.21 -5.42
C ARG A 256 -8.29 1.57 -4.83
N LEU A 257 -7.47 2.10 -3.92
CA LEU A 257 -7.66 3.44 -3.38
C LEU A 257 -7.50 4.51 -4.46
N LEU A 258 -6.51 4.38 -5.34
CA LEU A 258 -6.35 5.29 -6.47
C LEU A 258 -7.58 5.26 -7.39
N ALA A 259 -8.05 4.08 -7.76
CA ALA A 259 -9.23 3.91 -8.59
C ALA A 259 -10.49 4.49 -7.92
N HIS A 260 -10.64 4.27 -6.61
CA HIS A 260 -11.74 4.82 -5.82
C HIS A 260 -11.74 6.35 -5.78
N VAL A 261 -10.57 6.95 -5.54
CA VAL A 261 -10.39 8.40 -5.55
C VAL A 261 -10.76 8.99 -6.91
N ALA A 262 -10.35 8.35 -8.01
CA ALA A 262 -10.72 8.76 -9.35
C ALA A 262 -12.22 8.56 -9.65
N TRP A 263 -12.80 7.46 -9.21
CA TRP A 263 -14.19 7.07 -9.47
C TRP A 263 -15.21 7.91 -8.70
N HIS A 264 -14.89 8.30 -7.47
CA HIS A 264 -15.77 9.12 -6.63
C HIS A 264 -15.39 10.60 -6.64
N ASP A 265 -14.56 11.04 -7.60
CA ASP A 265 -14.13 12.43 -7.78
C ASP A 265 -13.57 13.07 -6.50
N ARG A 266 -12.82 12.27 -5.73
CA ARG A 266 -12.08 12.74 -4.56
C ARG A 266 -10.81 13.48 -5.01
N PRO A 267 -10.27 14.40 -4.19
CA PRO A 267 -8.96 14.98 -4.46
C PRO A 267 -7.89 13.88 -4.52
N LEU A 268 -7.05 13.89 -5.55
CA LEU A 268 -6.01 12.86 -5.71
C LEU A 268 -4.99 12.86 -4.58
N THR A 269 -4.87 13.97 -3.84
CA THR A 269 -4.07 14.07 -2.62
C THR A 269 -4.52 13.10 -1.53
N ASP A 270 -5.79 12.68 -1.52
CA ASP A 270 -6.29 11.68 -0.58
C ASP A 270 -5.54 10.34 -0.72
N LEU A 271 -4.94 10.07 -1.88
CA LEU A 271 -4.09 8.90 -2.08
C LEU A 271 -2.93 8.85 -1.07
N ILE A 272 -2.33 10.00 -0.72
CA ILE A 272 -1.18 10.08 0.20
C ILE A 272 -1.48 10.83 1.50
N ALA A 273 -2.66 11.43 1.61
CA ALA A 273 -3.07 12.22 2.76
C ALA A 273 -4.46 11.86 3.26
N GLY A 274 -5.18 10.89 2.71
CA GLY A 274 -6.50 10.51 3.22
C GLY A 274 -6.44 9.96 4.66
N THR A 275 -7.53 10.11 5.41
CA THR A 275 -7.77 9.37 6.66
C THR A 275 -8.54 8.07 6.44
N TYR A 276 -8.78 7.70 5.18
CA TYR A 276 -9.55 6.53 4.79
C TYR A 276 -8.75 5.67 3.82
N SER A 277 -9.20 4.42 3.70
CA SER A 277 -8.78 3.51 2.64
C SER A 277 -10.02 2.81 2.07
N VAL A 278 -9.82 1.85 1.18
CA VAL A 278 -10.88 1.01 0.64
C VAL A 278 -10.53 -0.46 0.81
N GLY A 279 -11.52 -1.29 1.11
CA GLY A 279 -11.24 -2.70 1.31
C GLY A 279 -12.43 -3.55 1.68
N PRO A 280 -12.38 -4.84 1.33
CA PRO A 280 -13.33 -5.83 1.85
C PRO A 280 -13.16 -6.00 3.36
N VAL A 281 -14.10 -6.71 3.99
CA VAL A 281 -14.08 -6.98 5.43
C VAL A 281 -12.73 -7.58 5.87
N SER A 282 -12.14 -8.47 5.09
CA SER A 282 -10.86 -9.11 5.42
C SER A 282 -9.65 -8.17 5.39
N LEU A 283 -9.69 -7.09 4.60
CA LEU A 283 -8.66 -6.04 4.67
C LEU A 283 -8.90 -5.14 5.89
N GLN A 284 -10.14 -4.79 6.20
CA GLN A 284 -10.46 -4.03 7.43
C GLN A 284 -10.04 -4.78 8.70
N ALA A 285 -10.19 -6.11 8.73
CA ALA A 285 -9.68 -6.96 9.80
C ALA A 285 -8.17 -6.79 10.04
N THR A 286 -7.39 -6.58 8.98
CA THR A 286 -5.94 -6.32 9.05
C THR A 286 -5.65 -5.07 9.86
N TYR A 287 -6.40 -3.98 9.63
CA TYR A 287 -6.23 -2.74 10.38
C TYR A 287 -6.65 -2.87 11.85
N VAL A 288 -7.77 -3.56 12.11
CA VAL A 288 -8.23 -3.83 13.49
C VAL A 288 -7.18 -4.60 14.26
N ARG A 289 -6.62 -5.66 13.65
CA ARG A 289 -5.60 -6.49 14.28
C ARG A 289 -4.26 -5.78 14.41
N TYR A 290 -3.89 -4.96 13.43
CA TYR A 290 -2.71 -4.12 13.55
C TYR A 290 -2.78 -3.19 14.76
N GLY A 291 -3.94 -2.57 15.03
CA GLY A 291 -4.15 -1.78 16.23
C GLY A 291 -4.07 -2.60 17.52
N ARG A 292 -4.73 -3.77 17.55
CA ARG A 292 -4.76 -4.63 18.74
C ARG A 292 -3.38 -5.21 19.09
N ARG A 293 -2.54 -5.57 18.11
CA ARG A 293 -1.18 -6.07 18.36
C ARG A 293 -0.22 -5.05 18.98
N LEU A 294 -0.60 -3.78 18.94
CA LEU A 294 0.12 -2.69 19.60
C LEU A 294 -0.50 -2.36 20.97
N SER A 295 -1.27 -3.26 21.54
CA SER A 295 -1.97 -3.08 22.82
C SER A 295 -2.97 -1.93 22.80
N GLY A 296 -3.53 -1.65 21.62
CA GLY A 296 -4.57 -0.63 21.43
C GLY A 296 -5.89 -1.09 22.03
N PRO A 297 -6.74 -0.17 22.52
CA PRO A 297 -8.02 -0.52 23.13
C PRO A 297 -8.90 -1.34 22.17
N GLY A 298 -9.59 -2.34 22.73
CA GLY A 298 -10.43 -3.31 22.03
C GLY A 298 -11.43 -2.71 21.04
N ARG A 299 -11.34 -3.12 19.76
CA ARG A 299 -12.44 -3.05 18.77
C ARG A 299 -12.99 -4.43 18.43
N ASP A 300 -12.76 -5.36 19.35
CA ASP A 300 -13.06 -6.78 19.18
C ASP A 300 -14.59 -7.01 19.07
N ASP A 301 -15.38 -6.22 19.81
CA ASP A 301 -16.85 -6.25 19.80
C ASP A 301 -17.51 -5.24 18.85
N ASP A 302 -16.71 -4.40 18.17
CA ASP A 302 -17.27 -3.39 17.24
C ASP A 302 -17.70 -4.08 15.95
N ASP A 303 -19.01 -4.26 15.79
CA ASP A 303 -19.56 -4.91 14.61
C ASP A 303 -19.70 -4.00 13.39
N ALA A 304 -19.47 -2.68 13.54
CA ALA A 304 -19.57 -1.73 12.45
C ALA A 304 -18.47 -1.92 11.38
N TRP A 305 -17.35 -2.58 11.73
CA TRP A 305 -16.27 -2.81 10.77
C TRP A 305 -16.42 -4.08 9.93
N TRP A 306 -17.29 -5.03 10.30
CA TRP A 306 -17.43 -6.29 9.57
C TRP A 306 -18.85 -6.62 9.12
N ARG A 307 -19.87 -5.99 9.72
CA ARG A 307 -21.24 -6.08 9.23
C ARG A 307 -21.47 -5.17 8.04
N ALA A 308 -21.19 -5.70 6.85
CA ALA A 308 -21.33 -4.98 5.58
C ALA A 308 -22.77 -4.47 5.36
N SER A 309 -23.79 -5.14 5.93
CA SER A 309 -25.18 -4.67 5.85
C SER A 309 -25.44 -3.30 6.49
N ARG A 310 -24.51 -2.81 7.32
CA ARG A 310 -24.59 -1.49 7.98
C ARG A 310 -23.82 -0.40 7.27
N TRP A 311 -23.09 -0.74 6.21
CA TRP A 311 -22.28 0.23 5.49
C TRP A 311 -23.14 1.07 4.56
N SER A 312 -22.83 2.36 4.53
CA SER A 312 -23.43 3.33 3.60
C SER A 312 -22.36 4.11 2.84
N THR A 313 -21.11 3.66 2.95
CA THR A 313 -19.95 4.33 2.38
C THR A 313 -19.83 4.06 0.89
N PRO A 314 -19.15 4.94 0.13
CA PRO A 314 -18.84 4.69 -1.26
C PRO A 314 -18.08 3.37 -1.43
N HIS A 315 -18.38 2.62 -2.47
CA HIS A 315 -17.77 1.33 -2.81
C HIS A 315 -17.43 1.27 -4.29
N ASP A 316 -16.73 0.21 -4.70
CA ASP A 316 -16.42 -0.03 -6.09
C ASP A 316 -17.67 -0.39 -6.91
N PRO A 317 -17.67 -0.14 -8.24
CA PRO A 317 -18.86 -0.31 -9.06
C PRO A 317 -19.22 -1.78 -9.40
N HIS A 318 -18.46 -2.77 -8.92
CA HIS A 318 -18.70 -4.19 -9.23
C HIS A 318 -19.46 -4.93 -8.14
N HIS A 319 -19.69 -4.30 -6.99
CA HIS A 319 -20.34 -4.91 -5.85
C HIS A 319 -21.54 -4.09 -5.39
N ASP A 320 -22.46 -4.75 -4.70
CA ASP A 320 -23.51 -4.07 -3.95
C ASP A 320 -22.93 -3.51 -2.64
N ALA A 321 -23.54 -2.44 -2.11
CA ALA A 321 -23.08 -1.77 -0.89
C ALA A 321 -22.93 -2.69 0.34
N ASN A 322 -23.70 -3.77 0.38
CA ASN A 322 -23.76 -4.72 1.50
C ASN A 322 -22.94 -5.99 1.27
N ASP A 323 -22.20 -6.08 0.16
CA ASP A 323 -21.34 -7.24 -0.11
C ASP A 323 -20.07 -7.16 0.76
N PRO A 324 -19.77 -8.15 1.63
CA PRO A 324 -18.56 -8.16 2.44
C PRO A 324 -17.26 -8.23 1.61
N ARG A 325 -17.34 -8.53 0.31
CA ARG A 325 -16.23 -8.51 -0.65
C ARG A 325 -16.08 -7.18 -1.40
N ALA A 326 -17.04 -6.26 -1.24
CA ALA A 326 -16.95 -4.93 -1.83
C ALA A 326 -15.71 -4.19 -1.32
N TRP A 327 -15.04 -3.47 -2.22
CA TRP A 327 -14.00 -2.52 -1.89
C TRP A 327 -14.63 -1.22 -1.41
N SER A 328 -15.15 -1.25 -0.19
CA SER A 328 -15.85 -0.13 0.45
C SER A 328 -14.89 0.81 1.15
N GLU A 329 -15.18 2.11 1.10
CA GLU A 329 -14.48 3.14 1.84
C GLU A 329 -14.67 2.93 3.34
N PHE A 330 -13.58 3.01 4.10
CA PHE A 330 -13.61 2.98 5.56
C PHE A 330 -12.57 3.95 6.14
N ASP A 331 -12.94 4.60 7.24
CA ASP A 331 -12.02 5.46 8.00
C ASP A 331 -11.01 4.57 8.75
N VAL A 332 -9.73 4.68 8.42
CA VAL A 332 -8.69 3.82 9.02
C VAL A 332 -8.52 4.08 10.51
N THR A 333 -8.86 5.30 10.96
CA THR A 333 -8.75 5.71 12.37
C THR A 333 -9.80 5.02 13.24
N THR A 334 -10.92 4.62 12.63
CA THR A 334 -11.96 3.78 13.25
C THR A 334 -11.61 2.29 13.24
N ARG A 335 -10.55 1.87 12.55
CA ARG A 335 -10.07 0.47 12.52
C ARG A 335 -8.82 0.29 13.36
N ASN A 336 -7.85 1.20 13.27
CA ASN A 336 -6.66 1.21 14.12
C ASN A 336 -6.59 2.50 14.98
N PRO A 337 -6.63 2.44 16.33
CA PRO A 337 -6.64 3.62 17.18
C PRO A 337 -5.31 4.40 17.17
N PHE A 338 -4.22 3.78 16.71
CA PHE A 338 -2.91 4.40 16.58
C PHE A 338 -2.69 5.07 15.23
N LEU A 339 -3.64 4.93 14.30
CA LEU A 339 -3.72 5.76 13.10
C LEU A 339 -4.66 6.92 13.40
N LEU A 340 -4.10 8.11 13.57
CA LEU A 340 -4.80 9.26 14.13
C LEU A 340 -5.58 10.04 13.06
N ALA A 341 -6.76 10.53 13.42
CA ALA A 341 -7.51 11.50 12.63
C ALA A 341 -6.91 12.91 12.71
N ASP A 342 -6.11 13.19 13.75
CA ASP A 342 -5.45 14.46 13.98
C ASP A 342 -4.36 14.72 12.93
N ARG A 343 -4.66 15.65 12.02
CA ARG A 343 -3.87 15.94 10.82
C ARG A 343 -2.58 16.71 11.10
N HIS A 344 -2.45 17.29 12.29
CA HIS A 344 -1.31 18.11 12.68
C HIS A 344 -0.70 17.62 13.99
N TYR A 345 -0.90 16.34 14.31
CA TYR A 345 -0.31 15.78 15.52
C TYR A 345 1.22 15.85 15.44
N ARG A 346 1.82 16.37 16.52
CA ARG A 346 3.26 16.50 16.70
C ARG A 346 3.66 15.70 17.94
N PHE A 347 4.83 15.11 17.87
CA PHE A 347 5.44 14.42 19.00
C PHE A 347 6.97 14.50 18.88
N ASP A 348 7.63 15.07 19.88
CA ASP A 348 9.09 15.19 19.94
C ASP A 348 9.65 14.44 21.17
N PRO A 349 10.23 13.24 20.98
CA PRO A 349 10.77 12.42 22.07
C PRO A 349 11.95 13.07 22.81
N ARG A 350 12.47 14.22 22.36
CA ARG A 350 13.51 14.97 23.10
C ARG A 350 12.95 15.74 24.29
N VAL A 351 11.67 16.10 24.23
CA VAL A 351 11.02 16.95 25.24
C VAL A 351 9.74 16.35 25.80
N GLU A 352 9.13 15.40 25.09
CA GLU A 352 7.96 14.66 25.54
C GLU A 352 8.37 13.31 26.14
N PRO A 353 7.71 12.84 27.23
CA PRO A 353 8.08 11.59 27.87
C PRO A 353 7.87 10.37 26.97
N SER A 354 8.77 9.39 27.07
CA SER A 354 8.54 8.06 26.49
C SER A 354 7.20 7.47 26.96
N GLY A 355 6.53 6.70 26.09
CA GLY A 355 5.21 6.14 26.39
C GLY A 355 4.02 7.07 26.15
N THR A 356 4.23 8.33 25.77
CA THR A 356 3.13 9.31 25.65
C THR A 356 2.69 9.60 24.22
N MET A 357 3.39 9.06 23.21
CA MET A 357 2.97 9.20 21.83
C MET A 357 1.64 8.45 21.59
N ARG A 358 0.66 9.16 21.04
CA ARG A 358 -0.69 8.59 20.82
C ARG A 358 -0.78 7.67 19.61
N GLY A 359 0.17 7.75 18.69
CA GLY A 359 0.08 7.16 17.36
C GLY A 359 0.62 8.10 16.28
N VAL A 360 0.36 7.76 15.02
CA VAL A 360 0.79 8.52 13.84
C VAL A 360 -0.44 8.94 13.03
N PRO A 361 -0.49 10.16 12.49
CA PRO A 361 -1.58 10.56 11.60
C PRO A 361 -1.72 9.63 10.39
N ALA A 362 -2.96 9.26 10.04
CA ALA A 362 -3.26 8.50 8.84
C ALA A 362 -2.88 9.29 7.57
N ALA A 363 -2.35 8.62 6.54
CA ALA A 363 -1.82 9.24 5.33
C ALA A 363 -2.08 8.40 4.07
N GLY A 364 -3.34 8.03 3.81
CA GLY A 364 -3.75 7.22 2.67
C GLY A 364 -2.90 5.96 2.53
N VAL A 365 -2.37 5.72 1.33
CA VAL A 365 -1.50 4.56 1.06
C VAL A 365 -0.21 4.57 1.87
N LEU A 366 0.29 5.75 2.29
CA LEU A 366 1.56 5.85 3.01
C LEU A 366 1.50 5.27 4.43
N THR A 367 0.30 5.08 4.98
CA THR A 367 0.07 4.37 6.25
C THR A 367 -0.65 3.03 6.06
N SER A 368 -0.78 2.56 4.81
CA SER A 368 -1.40 1.26 4.56
C SER A 368 -0.48 0.12 5.02
N PRO A 369 -1.00 -0.93 5.69
CA PRO A 369 -0.22 -2.07 6.13
C PRO A 369 0.55 -2.71 4.97
N GLY A 370 -0.11 -2.87 3.82
CA GLY A 370 0.49 -3.42 2.61
C GLY A 370 1.74 -2.65 2.17
N LEU A 371 1.64 -1.33 2.01
CA LEU A 371 2.75 -0.50 1.55
C LEU A 371 3.90 -0.46 2.56
N LEU A 372 3.59 -0.26 3.85
CA LEU A 372 4.57 -0.21 4.93
C LEU A 372 5.35 -1.53 5.06
N ALA A 373 4.64 -2.67 4.96
CA ALA A 373 5.26 -3.99 5.01
C ALA A 373 6.00 -4.38 3.73
N SER A 374 5.66 -3.78 2.60
CA SER A 374 6.37 -3.99 1.33
C SER A 374 7.76 -3.35 1.33
N TRP A 375 7.91 -2.23 2.05
CA TRP A 375 9.18 -1.53 2.22
C TRP A 375 9.51 -1.30 3.69
N VAL A 376 9.82 -2.38 4.40
CA VAL A 376 10.18 -2.38 5.83
C VAL A 376 11.43 -1.55 6.21
N ARG A 377 12.07 -0.90 5.25
CA ARG A 377 13.25 -0.05 5.46
C ARG A 377 12.89 1.37 5.09
N GLU A 378 13.09 2.28 6.03
CA GLU A 378 12.74 3.70 5.95
C GLU A 378 13.34 4.39 4.72
N ARG A 379 14.59 4.07 4.36
CA ARG A 379 15.24 4.63 3.15
C ARG A 379 14.64 4.15 1.85
N VAL A 380 14.20 2.89 1.82
CA VAL A 380 13.52 2.33 0.66
C VAL A 380 12.12 2.94 0.56
N ALA A 381 11.38 3.00 1.67
CA ALA A 381 10.07 3.63 1.72
C ALA A 381 10.12 5.10 1.28
N GLY A 382 11.08 5.87 1.81
CA GLY A 382 11.32 7.27 1.42
C GLY A 382 11.63 7.41 -0.07
N ALA A 383 12.62 6.68 -0.59
CA ALA A 383 12.98 6.72 -2.01
C ALA A 383 11.81 6.34 -2.92
N ARG A 384 11.11 5.24 -2.65
CA ARG A 384 9.96 4.79 -3.45
C ARG A 384 8.81 5.79 -3.40
N THR A 385 8.55 6.40 -2.25
CA THR A 385 7.55 7.46 -2.11
C THR A 385 7.89 8.66 -3.00
N LEU A 386 9.16 9.09 -3.05
CA LEU A 386 9.61 10.16 -3.93
C LEU A 386 9.51 9.78 -5.42
N GLU A 387 9.86 8.56 -5.81
CA GLU A 387 9.70 8.07 -7.19
C GLU A 387 8.23 8.03 -7.63
N MET A 388 7.35 7.52 -6.76
CA MET A 388 5.93 7.38 -7.07
C MET A 388 5.23 8.74 -7.09
N PHE A 389 5.45 9.57 -6.07
CA PHE A 389 4.61 10.75 -5.82
C PHE A 389 5.31 12.08 -6.06
N ALA A 390 6.64 12.12 -6.23
CA ALA A 390 7.36 13.32 -6.69
C ALA A 390 7.99 13.13 -8.07
N CYS A 391 7.87 11.94 -8.68
CA CYS A 391 8.49 11.56 -9.95
C CYS A 391 10.01 11.78 -9.94
N GLU A 392 10.60 11.62 -8.76
CA GLU A 392 12.03 11.71 -8.54
C GLU A 392 12.73 10.51 -9.18
N ASN A 393 13.90 10.73 -9.79
CA ASN A 393 14.70 9.65 -10.36
C ASN A 393 16.12 9.71 -9.78
N PHE A 394 16.50 8.67 -9.05
CA PHE A 394 17.80 8.57 -8.39
C PHE A 394 18.84 7.97 -9.34
N VAL A 395 19.31 8.79 -10.27
CA VAL A 395 20.39 8.42 -11.20
C VAL A 395 21.74 8.67 -10.53
N PRO A 396 22.68 7.70 -10.54
CA PRO A 396 24.02 7.95 -10.03
C PRO A 396 24.68 9.14 -10.73
N PRO A 397 25.46 9.95 -10.00
CA PRO A 397 26.18 11.05 -10.61
C PRO A 397 27.23 10.52 -11.61
N PRO A 398 27.66 11.34 -12.59
CA PRO A 398 28.72 10.95 -13.50
C PRO A 398 30.03 10.66 -12.74
N PRO A 399 30.92 9.79 -13.26
CA PRO A 399 32.19 9.46 -12.61
C PRO A 399 33.12 10.65 -12.35
N THR A 400 32.89 11.77 -13.04
CA THR A 400 33.64 13.02 -12.91
C THR A 400 33.11 13.94 -11.81
N ALA A 401 31.98 13.62 -11.18
CA ALA A 401 31.45 14.41 -10.09
C ALA A 401 32.33 14.28 -8.84
N HIS A 402 32.68 15.42 -8.24
CA HIS A 402 33.45 15.48 -7.02
C HIS A 402 32.54 15.72 -5.81
N PHE A 403 32.78 14.97 -4.74
CA PHE A 403 32.02 15.04 -3.50
C PHE A 403 32.96 15.26 -2.33
N ALA A 404 32.43 15.80 -1.22
CA ALA A 404 33.14 15.76 0.06
C ALA A 404 33.48 14.30 0.43
N PRO A 405 34.56 14.04 1.18
CA PRO A 405 34.84 12.69 1.67
C PRO A 405 33.65 12.11 2.45
N TYR A 406 33.42 10.80 2.32
CA TYR A 406 32.45 10.12 3.17
C TYR A 406 33.07 9.88 4.55
N GLU A 407 32.42 10.40 5.59
CA GLU A 407 32.81 10.14 6.97
C GLU A 407 31.90 9.09 7.62
N HIS A 408 30.59 9.40 7.71
CA HIS A 408 29.61 8.52 8.36
C HIS A 408 28.17 8.73 7.87
N ASP A 409 27.78 9.96 7.48
CA ASP A 409 26.45 10.27 6.97
C ASP A 409 26.41 10.29 5.43
N PRO A 410 25.66 9.39 4.78
CA PRO A 410 25.57 9.36 3.32
C PRO A 410 24.93 10.62 2.73
N ALA A 411 24.18 11.40 3.52
CA ALA A 411 23.57 12.64 3.07
C ALA A 411 24.49 13.87 3.17
N SER A 412 25.70 13.70 3.74
CA SER A 412 26.64 14.79 3.98
C SER A 412 28.01 14.59 3.33
N GLY A 413 28.32 13.39 2.82
CA GLY A 413 29.58 13.10 2.16
C GLY A 413 29.54 11.89 1.21
N GLY A 414 30.56 11.80 0.37
CA GLY A 414 30.73 10.79 -0.66
C GLY A 414 29.75 10.91 -1.85
N PRO A 415 29.88 10.03 -2.85
CA PRO A 415 28.98 10.00 -4.01
C PRO A 415 27.51 9.74 -3.65
N CYS A 416 27.26 9.07 -2.52
CA CYS A 416 25.91 8.81 -2.01
C CYS A 416 25.13 10.10 -1.73
N MET A 417 25.81 11.20 -1.40
CA MET A 417 25.20 12.49 -1.11
C MET A 417 24.30 12.98 -2.23
N HIS A 418 24.60 12.62 -3.49
CA HIS A 418 23.79 12.98 -4.65
C HIS A 418 22.31 12.59 -4.49
N CYS A 419 22.04 11.39 -3.95
CA CYS A 419 20.68 10.90 -3.73
C CYS A 419 20.21 11.13 -2.29
N HIS A 420 21.09 10.92 -1.31
CA HIS A 420 20.72 10.92 0.11
C HIS A 420 20.35 12.29 0.67
N THR A 421 20.76 13.38 0.01
CA THR A 421 20.26 14.72 0.35
C THR A 421 18.76 14.89 0.14
N ARG A 422 18.11 14.03 -0.66
CA ARG A 422 16.65 13.94 -0.81
C ARG A 422 16.05 12.74 -0.08
N ILE A 423 16.70 11.57 -0.18
CA ILE A 423 16.19 10.34 0.41
C ILE A 423 16.10 10.46 1.93
N ASP A 424 17.16 10.88 2.63
CA ASP A 424 17.17 10.85 4.09
C ASP A 424 16.13 11.81 4.71
N PRO A 425 15.94 13.05 4.20
CA PRO A 425 14.82 13.91 4.61
C PRO A 425 13.42 13.33 4.38
N ALA A 426 13.21 12.51 3.34
CA ALA A 426 11.94 11.82 3.14
C ALA A 426 11.80 10.59 4.04
N SER A 427 12.91 9.89 4.27
CA SER A 427 12.95 8.60 4.98
C SER A 427 12.68 8.75 6.47
N ILE A 428 13.00 9.91 7.05
CA ILE A 428 12.74 10.19 8.47
C ILE A 428 11.28 9.89 8.83
N HIS A 429 10.33 10.23 7.95
CA HIS A 429 8.89 10.05 8.13
C HIS A 429 8.41 8.58 8.20
N PHE A 430 9.27 7.61 7.91
CA PHE A 430 8.93 6.18 7.95
C PHE A 430 9.62 5.41 9.09
N LYS A 431 10.46 6.07 9.90
CA LYS A 431 11.31 5.41 10.90
C LYS A 431 10.55 4.59 11.95
N ARG A 432 9.32 4.97 12.26
CA ARG A 432 8.49 4.27 13.26
C ARG A 432 7.92 2.96 12.75
N PHE A 433 7.87 2.74 11.44
CA PHE A 433 7.29 1.52 10.89
C PHE A 433 8.36 0.49 10.64
N MET A 434 8.33 -0.59 11.40
CA MET A 434 9.32 -1.64 11.27
C MET A 434 8.74 -3.01 11.62
N ARG A 435 9.21 -4.03 10.91
CA ARG A 435 9.05 -5.41 11.37
C ARG A 435 9.99 -5.69 12.54
N VAL A 436 9.42 -6.00 13.69
CA VAL A 436 10.11 -6.40 14.91
C VAL A 436 9.70 -7.84 15.24
N ALA A 437 10.66 -8.77 15.15
CA ALA A 437 10.37 -10.20 15.20
C ALA A 437 9.25 -10.57 14.21
N ASP A 438 8.11 -11.04 14.72
CA ASP A 438 6.97 -11.45 13.90
C ASP A 438 5.82 -10.41 13.87
N ASP A 439 6.06 -9.21 14.41
CA ASP A 439 5.10 -8.12 14.43
C ASP A 439 5.53 -6.94 13.55
N TYR A 440 4.55 -6.18 13.07
CA TYR A 440 4.76 -4.84 12.55
C TYR A 440 4.48 -3.86 13.68
N ALA A 441 5.50 -3.09 14.05
CA ALA A 441 5.44 -2.13 15.13
C ALA A 441 5.26 -0.70 14.59
N ILE A 442 4.65 0.15 15.41
CA ILE A 442 4.84 1.61 15.35
C ILE A 442 5.72 1.96 16.55
N LEU A 443 7.01 2.15 16.33
CA LEU A 443 7.99 2.33 17.40
C LEU A 443 7.67 3.58 18.23
N GLY A 444 7.72 3.44 19.55
CA GLY A 444 7.34 4.47 20.50
C GLY A 444 5.83 4.63 20.71
N VAL A 445 5.01 3.68 20.24
CA VAL A 445 3.55 3.67 20.41
C VAL A 445 3.12 2.32 21.01
N GLY A 446 2.15 2.34 21.91
CA GLY A 446 1.60 1.12 22.51
C GLY A 446 2.62 0.43 23.41
N ASP A 447 2.90 -0.86 23.17
CA ASP A 447 3.95 -1.60 23.87
C ASP A 447 5.32 -1.55 23.16
N ALA A 448 5.42 -0.91 21.99
CA ALA A 448 6.62 -0.91 21.15
C ALA A 448 7.67 0.13 21.61
N HIS A 449 8.02 0.08 22.89
CA HIS A 449 8.98 0.99 23.54
C HIS A 449 10.31 0.29 23.82
N TYR A 450 11.42 1.01 23.64
CA TYR A 450 12.76 0.44 23.74
C TYR A 450 13.70 1.34 24.54
N GLY A 451 14.10 0.88 25.72
CA GLY A 451 15.03 1.59 26.60
C GLY A 451 16.50 1.21 26.38
N ASP A 452 17.35 1.59 27.34
CA ASP A 452 18.82 1.45 27.26
C ASP A 452 19.32 0.03 26.97
N ALA A 453 18.55 -1.00 27.32
CA ALA A 453 18.90 -2.38 27.03
C ALA A 453 19.06 -2.62 25.52
N TRP A 454 18.21 -2.00 24.69
CA TRP A 454 18.29 -2.06 23.24
C TRP A 454 19.55 -1.40 22.70
N VAL A 455 19.85 -0.17 23.13
CA VAL A 455 21.03 0.56 22.65
C VAL A 455 22.32 -0.15 23.02
N ARG A 456 22.34 -0.84 24.16
CA ARG A 456 23.47 -1.65 24.63
C ARG A 456 23.52 -3.06 24.05
N GLY A 457 22.54 -3.46 23.24
CA GLY A 457 22.46 -4.80 22.66
C GLY A 457 22.32 -5.91 23.71
N VAL A 458 21.71 -5.60 24.86
CA VAL A 458 21.49 -6.56 25.94
C VAL A 458 20.27 -7.40 25.60
N TYR A 459 20.36 -8.72 25.79
CA TYR A 459 19.24 -9.65 25.61
C TYR A 459 17.95 -9.13 26.27
N PRO A 460 16.78 -9.14 25.60
CA PRO A 460 16.49 -9.81 24.31
C PRO A 460 16.83 -8.98 23.05
N PHE A 461 17.51 -7.84 23.20
CA PHE A 461 17.79 -6.90 22.11
C PHE A 461 19.14 -7.11 21.41
N ASN A 462 19.67 -8.34 21.42
CA ASN A 462 20.87 -8.72 20.68
C ASN A 462 20.52 -9.26 19.29
N GLY A 463 21.38 -9.08 18.29
CA GLY A 463 21.15 -9.55 16.92
C GLY A 463 20.14 -8.71 16.12
N ASP A 464 19.67 -9.27 15.01
CA ASP A 464 18.65 -8.62 14.16
C ASP A 464 17.26 -8.77 14.78
N PRO A 465 16.38 -7.75 14.68
CA PRO A 465 16.54 -6.49 13.94
C PRO A 465 17.29 -5.38 14.69
N TRP A 466 17.62 -5.59 15.97
CA TRP A 466 18.09 -4.56 16.91
C TRP A 466 19.45 -3.94 16.55
N GLU A 467 20.43 -4.79 16.24
CA GLU A 467 21.75 -4.34 15.79
C GLU A 467 21.66 -3.56 14.48
N ARG A 468 20.78 -4.00 13.57
CA ARG A 468 20.52 -3.29 12.33
C ARG A 468 19.94 -1.90 12.60
N MET A 469 18.98 -1.75 13.50
CA MET A 469 18.45 -0.44 13.88
C MET A 469 19.56 0.48 14.41
N ASN A 470 20.45 -0.04 15.27
CA ASN A 470 21.60 0.70 15.77
C ASN A 470 22.57 1.14 14.66
N ARG A 471 22.73 0.34 13.59
CA ARG A 471 23.54 0.70 12.41
C ARG A 471 22.86 1.70 11.48
N LEU A 472 21.53 1.63 11.33
CA LEU A 472 20.78 2.46 10.40
C LEU A 472 20.52 3.86 10.93
N TRP A 473 20.30 3.99 12.25
CA TRP A 473 19.91 5.24 12.91
C TRP A 473 21.05 5.85 13.70
N LEU A 474 22.15 6.10 13.00
CA LEU A 474 23.33 6.76 13.55
C LEU A 474 22.99 8.19 14.01
N PRO A 475 23.16 8.51 15.30
CA PRO A 475 23.00 9.88 15.80
C PRO A 475 23.90 10.86 15.04
N GLY A 476 23.44 12.09 14.88
CA GLY A 476 24.13 13.18 14.16
C GLY A 476 23.99 13.12 12.64
N SER A 477 23.37 12.08 12.07
CA SER A 477 23.05 12.03 10.64
C SER A 477 21.80 12.84 10.30
N ARG A 478 21.62 13.20 9.02
CA ARG A 478 20.38 13.89 8.59
C ARG A 478 19.10 13.09 8.90
N MET A 479 19.17 11.76 8.80
CA MET A 479 18.04 10.87 9.07
C MET A 479 17.77 10.66 10.58
N THR A 480 18.77 10.89 11.43
CA THR A 480 18.64 10.79 12.89
C THR A 480 19.28 12.03 13.54
N PRO A 481 18.59 13.18 13.47
CA PRO A 481 19.13 14.49 13.84
C PRO A 481 19.10 14.71 15.37
N VAL A 482 19.78 13.82 16.09
CA VAL A 482 19.96 13.88 17.55
C VAL A 482 21.43 13.62 17.87
N SER A 483 21.94 14.20 18.96
CA SER A 483 23.29 13.92 19.42
C SER A 483 23.43 12.50 19.96
N ALA A 484 24.67 11.99 19.98
CA ALA A 484 24.96 10.69 20.57
C ALA A 484 24.57 10.64 22.06
N ASP A 485 24.80 11.73 22.80
CA ASP A 485 24.45 11.84 24.22
C ASP A 485 22.93 11.82 24.45
N GLU A 486 22.16 12.50 23.60
CA GLU A 486 20.68 12.41 23.62
C GLU A 486 20.22 10.99 23.34
N ALA A 487 20.75 10.36 22.30
CA ALA A 487 20.38 9.02 21.89
C ALA A 487 20.78 7.92 22.89
N MET A 488 21.73 8.20 23.79
CA MET A 488 22.13 7.30 24.88
C MET A 488 21.27 7.49 26.13
N ARG A 489 20.83 8.72 26.41
CA ARG A 489 20.02 9.06 27.58
C ARG A 489 18.54 8.76 27.36
N GLU A 490 18.05 8.96 26.14
CA GLU A 490 16.68 8.66 25.72
C GLU A 490 16.73 7.98 24.35
N PRO A 491 16.81 6.63 24.32
CA PRO A 491 16.88 5.87 23.08
C PRO A 491 15.77 6.16 22.07
N GLU A 492 14.57 6.51 22.53
CA GLU A 492 13.43 6.78 21.64
C GLU A 492 13.59 8.09 20.84
N THR A 493 14.54 8.94 21.21
CA THR A 493 14.94 10.10 20.37
C THR A 493 15.42 9.66 18.99
N ARG A 494 15.87 8.41 18.83
CA ARG A 494 16.20 7.83 17.53
C ARG A 494 14.98 7.63 16.63
N PHE A 495 13.76 7.60 17.18
CA PHE A 495 12.51 7.42 16.43
C PHE A 495 11.88 8.73 15.94
N ILE A 496 12.56 9.88 16.07
CA ILE A 496 12.12 11.13 15.44
C ILE A 496 11.80 10.87 13.97
N ASP A 497 10.57 11.20 13.60
CA ASP A 497 9.92 10.90 12.33
C ASP A 497 9.25 12.13 11.69
N PHE A 498 9.79 13.30 12.01
CA PHE A 498 9.48 14.56 11.35
C PHE A 498 10.79 15.24 10.97
N LEU A 499 10.76 16.06 9.92
CA LEU A 499 11.94 16.79 9.47
C LEU A 499 12.21 17.99 10.41
N PRO A 500 13.42 18.15 10.97
CA PRO A 500 13.73 19.28 11.83
C PRO A 500 13.78 20.60 11.03
N PRO A 501 13.60 21.76 11.68
CA PRO A 501 13.41 23.05 11.00
C PRO A 501 14.64 23.55 10.21
N ASP A 502 15.82 23.02 10.49
CA ASP A 502 17.08 23.30 9.78
C ASP A 502 17.24 22.49 8.49
N GLN A 503 16.37 21.52 8.25
CA GLN A 503 16.34 20.73 7.02
C GLN A 503 15.12 21.12 6.16
N THR A 504 15.25 20.92 4.85
CA THR A 504 14.16 21.13 3.90
C THR A 504 14.06 20.00 2.89
N LEU A 505 12.87 19.79 2.35
CA LEU A 505 12.61 18.91 1.22
C LEU A 505 11.84 19.70 0.17
N TYR A 506 12.34 19.73 -1.07
CA TYR A 506 11.80 20.59 -2.15
C TYR A 506 11.64 22.06 -1.75
N GLY A 507 12.57 22.59 -0.93
CA GLY A 507 12.53 23.97 -0.44
C GLY A 507 11.41 24.25 0.57
N ARG A 508 10.76 23.22 1.11
CA ARG A 508 9.75 23.33 2.17
C ARG A 508 10.32 22.83 3.49
N THR A 509 9.96 23.52 4.56
CA THR A 509 10.19 23.10 5.95
C THR A 509 8.99 22.28 6.41
N SER A 510 9.23 21.24 7.22
CA SER A 510 8.14 20.48 7.81
C SER A 510 7.36 21.33 8.82
N ASP A 511 6.05 21.10 8.88
CA ASP A 511 5.18 21.66 9.91
C ASP A 511 5.30 20.89 11.25
N GLY A 512 6.23 19.95 11.38
CA GLY A 512 6.43 19.12 12.57
C GLY A 512 5.42 17.97 12.71
N THR A 513 4.54 17.76 11.74
CA THR A 513 3.63 16.60 11.73
C THR A 513 4.44 15.31 11.66
N VAL A 514 4.18 14.40 12.59
CA VAL A 514 4.90 13.14 12.69
C VAL A 514 4.45 12.14 11.62
N GLY A 515 5.35 11.22 11.29
CA GLY A 515 5.07 10.11 10.40
C GLY A 515 4.87 10.50 8.93
N PRO A 516 4.32 9.58 8.11
CA PRO A 516 4.22 9.72 6.66
C PRO A 516 3.34 10.89 6.21
N LEU A 517 2.39 11.33 7.04
CA LEU A 517 1.58 12.50 6.73
C LEU A 517 2.44 13.78 6.62
N GLY A 518 3.46 13.92 7.48
CA GLY A 518 4.39 15.05 7.39
C GLY A 518 5.12 15.11 6.04
N LEU A 519 5.47 13.95 5.47
CA LEU A 519 6.02 13.88 4.11
C LEU A 519 4.98 14.28 3.06
N ALA A 520 3.74 13.80 3.19
CA ALA A 520 2.67 14.17 2.25
C ALA A 520 2.42 15.69 2.24
N HIS A 521 2.43 16.36 3.41
CA HIS A 521 2.36 17.82 3.48
C HIS A 521 3.49 18.48 2.67
N LEU A 522 4.74 18.04 2.85
CA LEU A 522 5.89 18.56 2.10
C LEU A 522 5.74 18.38 0.58
N LEU A 523 5.26 17.21 0.12
CA LEU A 523 5.07 16.91 -1.29
C LEU A 523 3.94 17.74 -1.93
N ILE A 524 2.85 17.95 -1.19
CA ILE A 524 1.70 18.74 -1.64
C ILE A 524 2.06 20.23 -1.64
N ASP A 525 2.62 20.75 -0.56
CA ASP A 525 2.94 22.18 -0.40
C ASP A 525 4.05 22.66 -1.34
N SER A 526 4.97 21.77 -1.72
CA SER A 526 5.99 22.05 -2.74
C SER A 526 5.44 22.02 -4.17
N GLY A 527 4.25 21.45 -4.38
CA GLY A 527 3.70 21.15 -5.70
C GLY A 527 4.41 19.99 -6.42
N ALA A 528 5.33 19.28 -5.74
CA ALA A 528 6.00 18.11 -6.30
C ALA A 528 4.99 16.99 -6.62
N PHE A 529 4.02 16.79 -5.72
CA PHE A 529 2.89 15.87 -5.94
C PHE A 529 2.10 16.22 -7.19
N ASP A 530 1.68 17.48 -7.31
CA ASP A 530 0.81 17.94 -8.40
C ASP A 530 1.49 17.79 -9.76
N ARG A 531 2.77 18.18 -9.87
CA ARG A 531 3.56 18.00 -11.09
C ARG A 531 3.70 16.53 -11.47
N CYS A 532 3.98 15.66 -10.50
CA CYS A 532 4.14 14.23 -10.77
C CYS A 532 2.81 13.57 -11.17
N ALA A 533 1.74 13.85 -10.44
CA ALA A 533 0.40 13.35 -10.73
C ALA A 533 -0.05 13.73 -12.15
N VAL A 534 0.09 15.01 -12.51
CA VAL A 534 -0.25 15.49 -13.86
C VAL A 534 0.55 14.80 -14.94
N ARG A 535 1.87 14.63 -14.77
CA ARG A 535 2.70 13.89 -15.75
C ARG A 535 2.24 12.45 -15.92
N ARG A 536 1.95 11.76 -14.81
CA ARG A 536 1.50 10.36 -14.84
C ARG A 536 0.12 10.21 -15.49
N LEU A 537 -0.83 11.08 -15.15
CA LEU A 537 -2.15 11.12 -15.76
C LEU A 537 -2.07 11.49 -17.25
N HIS A 538 -1.28 12.49 -17.62
CA HIS A 538 -1.03 12.84 -19.01
C HIS A 538 -0.47 11.65 -19.78
N ARG A 539 0.56 10.97 -19.25
CA ARG A 539 1.11 9.77 -19.87
C ARG A 539 0.09 8.66 -20.03
N ARG A 540 -0.79 8.47 -19.05
CA ARG A 540 -1.85 7.45 -19.10
C ARG A 540 -2.88 7.74 -20.19
N PHE A 541 -3.41 8.96 -20.23
CA PHE A 541 -4.56 9.30 -21.07
C PHE A 541 -4.17 9.84 -22.45
N VAL A 542 -3.08 10.60 -22.54
CA VAL A 542 -2.54 11.10 -23.81
C VAL A 542 -1.62 10.05 -24.44
N GLY A 543 -0.99 9.16 -23.67
CA GLY A 543 -0.16 8.08 -24.21
C GLY A 543 1.32 8.42 -24.37
N ARG A 544 1.76 9.59 -23.88
CA ARG A 544 3.17 10.02 -23.87
C ARG A 544 3.49 10.91 -22.66
N ASP A 545 4.76 10.97 -22.30
CA ASP A 545 5.22 11.96 -21.32
C ASP A 545 5.22 13.37 -21.93
N VAL A 546 5.24 14.38 -21.05
CA VAL A 546 5.45 15.78 -21.46
C VAL A 546 6.95 16.00 -21.62
N ASP A 547 7.39 16.51 -22.77
CA ASP A 547 8.78 16.87 -22.98
C ASP A 547 9.03 18.28 -22.41
N PRO A 548 9.73 18.41 -21.27
CA PRO A 548 9.96 19.71 -20.66
C PRO A 548 10.82 20.66 -21.52
N THR A 549 11.58 20.12 -22.49
CA THR A 549 12.45 20.90 -23.37
C THR A 549 11.67 21.46 -24.55
N ALA A 550 10.80 20.64 -25.16
CA ALA A 550 10.01 21.04 -26.32
C ALA A 550 8.70 21.77 -25.95
N GLU A 551 8.11 21.47 -24.79
CA GLU A 551 6.77 21.91 -24.38
C GLU A 551 6.83 22.83 -23.15
N SER A 552 7.71 23.84 -23.20
CA SER A 552 7.91 24.76 -22.08
C SER A 552 6.61 25.40 -21.60
N GLY A 553 6.36 25.34 -20.29
CA GLY A 553 5.16 25.86 -19.63
C GLY A 553 3.87 25.06 -19.87
N TYR A 554 3.87 24.03 -20.72
CA TYR A 554 2.68 23.19 -20.95
C TYR A 554 2.31 22.42 -19.67
N LEU A 555 3.29 21.76 -19.05
CA LEU A 555 3.08 21.06 -17.79
C LEU A 555 2.56 22.00 -16.70
N ASP A 556 3.11 23.21 -16.57
CA ASP A 556 2.69 24.17 -15.54
C ASP A 556 1.22 24.59 -15.71
N ARG A 557 0.75 24.76 -16.96
CA ARG A 557 -0.68 25.03 -17.25
C ARG A 557 -1.57 23.86 -16.88
N LEU A 558 -1.16 22.63 -17.20
CA LEU A 558 -1.90 21.43 -16.82
C LEU A 558 -1.98 21.29 -15.29
N VAL A 559 -0.88 21.56 -14.59
CA VAL A 559 -0.83 21.57 -13.12
C VAL A 559 -1.74 22.64 -12.54
N ALA A 560 -1.72 23.86 -13.05
CA ALA A 560 -2.60 24.93 -12.58
C ALA A 560 -4.08 24.53 -12.71
N GLY A 561 -4.50 24.00 -13.87
CA GLY A 561 -5.86 23.52 -14.05
C GLY A 561 -6.20 22.32 -13.15
N PHE A 562 -5.29 21.36 -13.00
CA PHE A 562 -5.48 20.23 -12.08
C PHE A 562 -5.74 20.69 -10.65
N VAL A 563 -4.97 21.67 -10.16
CA VAL A 563 -5.14 22.25 -8.82
C VAL A 563 -6.44 23.05 -8.71
N GLU A 564 -6.78 23.87 -9.73
CA GLU A 564 -8.01 24.67 -9.78
C GLU A 564 -9.27 23.79 -9.67
N ASP A 565 -9.25 22.61 -10.28
CA ASP A 565 -10.37 21.65 -10.20
C ASP A 565 -10.42 20.86 -8.89
N GLY A 566 -9.60 21.22 -7.90
CA GLY A 566 -9.52 20.51 -6.63
C GLY A 566 -8.80 19.16 -6.75
N ARG A 567 -7.86 19.03 -7.69
CA ARG A 567 -7.04 17.82 -7.90
C ARG A 567 -7.84 16.56 -8.23
N ARG A 568 -8.98 16.71 -8.90
CA ARG A 568 -9.86 15.59 -9.25
C ARG A 568 -9.50 15.01 -10.61
N VAL A 569 -9.50 13.67 -10.70
CA VAL A 569 -9.05 12.95 -11.90
C VAL A 569 -10.00 13.14 -13.08
N ARG A 570 -11.31 12.91 -12.93
CA ARG A 570 -12.22 12.99 -14.10
C ARG A 570 -12.30 14.40 -14.71
N PRO A 571 -12.42 15.49 -13.93
CA PRO A 571 -12.35 16.84 -14.50
C PRO A 571 -11.04 17.12 -15.24
N PHE A 572 -9.91 16.62 -14.73
CA PHE A 572 -8.63 16.74 -15.42
C PHE A 572 -8.58 15.92 -16.72
N VAL A 573 -9.10 14.69 -16.71
CA VAL A 573 -9.22 13.84 -17.91
C VAL A 573 -10.06 14.51 -18.99
N ARG A 574 -11.18 15.13 -18.63
CA ARG A 574 -12.00 15.90 -19.58
C ARG A 574 -11.18 16.95 -20.31
N ARG A 575 -10.46 17.78 -19.54
CA ARG A 575 -9.56 18.78 -20.12
C ARG A 575 -8.47 18.19 -21.00
N LEU A 576 -7.90 17.03 -20.64
CA LEU A 576 -6.88 16.38 -21.47
C LEU A 576 -7.44 15.97 -22.83
N VAL A 577 -8.64 15.41 -22.86
CA VAL A 577 -9.32 14.99 -24.10
C VAL A 577 -9.62 16.18 -25.03
N ASP A 578 -9.83 17.37 -24.45
CA ASP A 578 -10.08 18.63 -25.17
C ASP A 578 -8.80 19.32 -25.67
N THR A 579 -7.61 18.81 -25.32
CA THR A 579 -6.36 19.43 -25.78
C THR A 579 -6.07 19.12 -27.25
N ASP A 580 -5.42 20.08 -27.93
CA ASP A 580 -4.87 19.89 -29.28
C ASP A 580 -3.95 18.66 -29.37
N ALA A 581 -3.17 18.38 -28.32
CA ALA A 581 -2.27 17.24 -28.27
C ALA A 581 -3.03 15.91 -28.37
N PHE A 582 -4.14 15.78 -27.65
CA PHE A 582 -5.01 14.61 -27.74
C PHE A 582 -5.72 14.55 -29.10
N GLY A 583 -6.24 15.69 -29.56
CA GLY A 583 -6.97 15.82 -30.83
C GLY A 583 -6.13 15.51 -32.07
N ARG A 584 -4.85 15.87 -32.10
CA ARG A 584 -3.89 15.57 -33.19
C ARG A 584 -3.23 14.20 -33.06
N GLY A 585 -3.39 13.56 -31.91
CA GLY A 585 -2.84 12.25 -31.65
C GLY A 585 -1.33 12.25 -31.41
N LEU A 586 -0.79 13.35 -30.89
CA LEU A 586 0.63 13.55 -30.61
C LEU A 586 1.18 12.58 -29.57
#